data_AF-A0A3P1T2Z9-F1
#
_entry.id   AF-A0A3P1T2Z9-F1
#
_cell.length_a   1.000
_cell.length_b   1.000
_cell.length_c   1.000
_cell.angle_alpha   90.00
_cell.angle_beta   90.00
_cell.angle_gamma   90.00
#
_symmetry.space_group_name_H-M   'P 1'
#
loop_
_entity.id
_entity.type
_entity.pdbx_description
1 polymer ?
#
loop_
_entity_poly.entity_id
_entity_poly.type
_entity_poly.pdbx_seq_one_letter_code
_entity_poly.pdbx_strand_id
1 'polypeptide(L)'
;MQLTGSHRHGVFPEARCLTYVRDLGDVIAVGVHQGVFHRSFQLGGSATLLLYRRSDLELVSWLGLPHPVNDVDVRDSLVVVGHGEYDGGAFFEGGLELWEPSTGEQRHLITDNREVLFCRFNDGMIRFTVSPVDDIDTRDDPHRTLTSYELPLDADAVELESLTPVGVHEAVPHLPYRGPHSGIALLEELARAHGGEYRPEGQPWAMSWRGEDLVVATGRGEVVLWHPDGSCTRHVVGMPAIGLAEDGDHLLVVTEQVRRFDDPADLTPARLIRLDPATGHQETVARGHATDWEAAGHVQLGRGVAGLPDGVQEHDLIPLAPGTPLSTAYRDGVLAVGWTDGTILLLRC
;
A
#
# COMPACT_ATOMS: atom_id res chain seq x y z
N MET A 1 8.13 -1.27 27.86
CA MET A 1 7.58 0.09 27.79
C MET A 1 6.75 0.11 26.54
N GLN A 2 5.42 0.10 26.66
CA GLN A 2 4.58 0.28 25.48
C GLN A 2 4.78 1.73 25.06
N LEU A 3 5.44 1.98 23.92
CA LEU A 3 5.30 3.27 23.23
C LEU A 3 3.87 3.31 22.68
N THR A 4 2.88 3.33 23.56
CA THR A 4 1.51 3.70 23.22
C THR A 4 1.44 5.21 23.23
N GLY A 5 2.21 5.82 22.33
CA GLY A 5 1.80 7.09 21.78
C GLY A 5 0.50 6.81 21.03
N SER A 6 -0.64 6.84 21.75
CA SER A 6 -1.95 6.98 21.13
C SER A 6 -2.00 8.39 20.55
N HIS A 7 -1.20 8.64 19.52
CA HIS A 7 -1.41 9.78 18.65
C HIS A 7 -2.80 9.57 18.09
N ARG A 8 -3.72 10.38 18.60
CA ARG A 8 -5.12 10.42 18.22
C ARG A 8 -5.16 10.26 16.71
N HIS A 9 -5.61 9.08 16.28
CA HIS A 9 -5.75 8.77 14.88
C HIS A 9 -6.61 9.88 14.29
N GLY A 10 -6.09 10.49 13.23
CA GLY A 10 -6.61 11.72 12.63
C GLY A 10 -8.06 11.60 12.15
N VAL A 11 -8.48 12.48 11.26
CA VAL A 11 -9.87 12.47 10.76
C VAL A 11 -10.23 11.17 10.00
N PHE A 12 -9.22 10.37 9.59
CA PHE A 12 -9.40 9.06 8.96
C PHE A 12 -8.65 7.96 9.75
N PRO A 13 -9.15 7.54 10.92
CA PRO A 13 -8.41 6.64 11.80
C PRO A 13 -8.25 5.21 11.24
N GLU A 14 -9.10 4.83 10.29
CA GLU A 14 -9.12 3.57 9.55
C GLU A 14 -8.17 3.54 8.35
N ALA A 15 -7.81 4.71 7.81
CA ALA A 15 -7.12 4.84 6.53
C ALA A 15 -5.58 4.70 6.64
N ARG A 16 -5.05 3.75 7.41
CA ARG A 16 -3.59 3.73 7.71
C ARG A 16 -2.74 3.19 6.57
N CYS A 17 -3.24 2.17 5.90
CA CYS A 17 -2.50 1.35 4.94
C CYS A 17 -3.02 1.61 3.53
N LEU A 18 -3.03 2.87 3.13
CA LEU A 18 -3.65 3.30 1.88
C LEU A 18 -3.10 2.53 0.69
N THR A 19 -4.00 2.16 -0.22
CA THR A 19 -3.67 1.66 -1.56
C THR A 19 -4.29 2.54 -2.63
N TYR A 20 -5.41 3.18 -2.30
CA TYR A 20 -6.23 3.93 -3.23
C TYR A 20 -6.90 5.10 -2.53
N VAL A 21 -6.97 6.24 -3.20
CA VAL A 21 -7.81 7.37 -2.78
C VAL A 21 -8.41 8.00 -4.02
N ARG A 22 -9.72 8.24 -4.00
CA ARG A 22 -10.41 9.01 -5.04
C ARG A 22 -11.50 9.89 -4.47
N ASP A 23 -11.51 11.11 -4.96
CA ASP A 23 -12.61 12.06 -4.77
C ASP A 23 -13.72 11.77 -5.79
N LEU A 24 -14.93 11.48 -5.30
CA LEU A 24 -16.10 11.14 -6.11
C LEU A 24 -17.21 12.20 -5.95
N GLY A 25 -16.86 13.42 -5.51
CA GLY A 25 -17.81 14.50 -5.26
C GLY A 25 -18.31 14.48 -3.83
N ASP A 26 -19.44 13.85 -3.56
CA ASP A 26 -20.04 13.85 -2.22
C ASP A 26 -19.38 12.85 -1.26
N VAL A 27 -18.61 11.89 -1.80
CA VAL A 27 -17.88 10.88 -1.05
C VAL A 27 -16.42 10.79 -1.48
N ILE A 28 -15.57 10.36 -0.55
CA ILE A 28 -14.18 9.99 -0.78
C ILE A 28 -14.08 8.49 -0.64
N ALA A 29 -13.64 7.83 -1.70
CA ALA A 29 -13.32 6.41 -1.71
C ALA A 29 -11.86 6.21 -1.28
N VAL A 30 -11.63 5.35 -0.31
CA VAL A 30 -10.30 5.05 0.23
C VAL A 30 -10.11 3.54 0.30
N GLY A 31 -9.20 3.00 -0.50
CA GLY A 31 -8.76 1.62 -0.40
C GLY A 31 -7.63 1.47 0.60
N VAL A 32 -7.67 0.42 1.41
CA VAL A 32 -6.60 0.05 2.34
C VAL A 32 -6.28 -1.44 2.24
N HIS A 33 -5.02 -1.83 2.44
CA HIS A 33 -4.66 -3.22 2.74
C HIS A 33 -5.11 -3.57 4.16
N GLN A 34 -5.62 -4.78 4.37
CA GLN A 34 -5.85 -5.32 5.71
C GLN A 34 -4.50 -5.61 6.37
N GLY A 35 -4.05 -4.62 7.12
CA GLY A 35 -3.27 -4.82 8.34
C GLY A 35 -4.01 -4.09 9.45
N VAL A 36 -4.97 -4.75 10.10
CA VAL A 36 -5.66 -4.32 11.33
C VAL A 36 -6.96 -3.52 11.18
N PHE A 37 -8.05 -4.11 11.70
CA PHE A 37 -9.12 -3.35 12.35
C PHE A 37 -9.32 -3.79 13.80
N HIS A 38 -9.79 -2.81 14.56
CA HIS A 38 -10.23 -2.83 15.96
C HIS A 38 -11.05 -4.09 16.34
N ARG A 39 -11.04 -4.46 17.62
CA ARG A 39 -11.68 -5.64 18.28
C ARG A 39 -13.18 -5.92 17.98
N SER A 40 -13.82 -5.19 17.09
CA SER A 40 -15.28 -5.21 16.87
C SER A 40 -15.73 -5.50 15.44
N PHE A 41 -14.83 -5.57 14.45
CA PHE A 41 -15.19 -5.88 13.06
C PHE A 41 -14.25 -6.94 12.46
N GLN A 42 -14.71 -8.18 12.32
CA GLN A 42 -14.05 -9.19 11.49
C GLN A 42 -14.50 -8.97 10.05
N LEU A 43 -13.64 -8.36 9.23
CA LEU A 43 -13.90 -8.16 7.81
C LEU A 43 -13.24 -9.29 7.03
N GLY A 44 -14.02 -10.10 6.32
CA GLY A 44 -13.45 -11.12 5.42
C GLY A 44 -12.85 -10.45 4.19
N GLY A 45 -11.54 -10.47 4.02
CA GLY A 45 -10.83 -9.91 2.87
C GLY A 45 -9.35 -9.64 3.16
N SER A 46 -8.51 -9.40 2.14
CA SER A 46 -7.13 -8.91 2.30
C SER A 46 -7.04 -7.39 2.18
N ALA A 47 -8.13 -6.74 1.75
CA ALA A 47 -8.25 -5.30 1.56
C ALA A 47 -9.64 -4.81 1.94
N THR A 48 -9.81 -3.49 2.01
CA THR A 48 -11.08 -2.83 2.36
C THR A 48 -11.22 -1.54 1.57
N LEU A 49 -12.41 -1.30 1.02
CA LEU A 49 -12.85 0.00 0.56
C LEU A 49 -13.60 0.72 1.69
N LEU A 50 -13.21 1.94 1.98
CA LEU A 50 -13.84 2.85 2.93
C LEU A 50 -14.48 4.00 2.15
N LEU A 51 -15.71 4.36 2.50
CA LEU A 51 -16.38 5.54 1.96
C LEU A 51 -16.54 6.58 3.07
N TYR A 52 -15.98 7.76 2.86
CA TYR A 52 -16.16 8.91 3.75
C TYR A 52 -17.06 9.94 3.09
N ARG A 53 -18.00 10.52 3.83
CA ARG A 53 -18.75 11.68 3.34
C ARG A 53 -17.81 12.87 3.28
N ARG A 54 -17.75 13.57 2.15
CA ARG A 54 -16.80 14.67 1.95
C ARG A 54 -17.06 15.87 2.88
N SER A 55 -18.31 16.13 3.25
CA SER A 55 -18.72 17.35 3.97
C SER A 55 -18.29 17.41 5.43
N ASP A 56 -18.07 16.26 6.05
CA ASP A 56 -17.71 16.14 7.47
C ASP A 56 -16.69 15.03 7.74
N LEU A 57 -16.27 14.29 6.70
CA LEU A 57 -15.33 13.19 6.77
C LEU A 57 -15.82 12.03 7.65
N GLU A 58 -17.13 11.90 7.86
CA GLU A 58 -17.70 10.73 8.54
C GLU A 58 -17.56 9.48 7.65
N LEU A 59 -17.08 8.37 8.23
CA LEU A 59 -17.11 7.06 7.58
C LEU A 59 -18.57 6.63 7.41
N VAL A 60 -19.06 6.60 6.16
CA VAL A 60 -20.47 6.26 5.87
C VAL A 60 -20.69 4.78 5.68
N SER A 61 -19.72 4.09 5.07
CA SER A 61 -19.81 2.65 4.83
C SER A 61 -18.45 2.07 4.43
N TRP A 62 -18.35 0.75 4.37
CA TRP A 62 -17.14 0.04 3.98
C TRP A 62 -17.48 -1.31 3.34
N LEU A 63 -16.54 -1.84 2.56
CA LEU A 63 -16.63 -3.13 1.87
C LEU A 63 -15.32 -3.91 2.01
N GLY A 64 -15.39 -5.14 2.51
CA GLY A 64 -14.24 -6.06 2.54
C GLY A 64 -14.01 -6.69 1.17
N LEU A 65 -12.75 -6.77 0.72
CA LEU A 65 -12.38 -7.26 -0.61
C LEU A 65 -11.24 -8.28 -0.53
N PRO A 66 -11.20 -9.28 -1.43
CA PRO A 66 -10.14 -10.29 -1.46
C PRO A 66 -8.80 -9.75 -1.98
N HIS A 67 -8.81 -8.61 -2.69
CA HIS A 67 -7.62 -7.96 -3.26
C HIS A 67 -7.71 -6.43 -3.14
N PRO A 68 -6.58 -5.71 -3.29
CA PRO A 68 -6.54 -4.25 -3.22
C PRO A 68 -7.46 -3.54 -4.22
N VAL A 69 -8.02 -2.41 -3.79
CA VAL A 69 -8.84 -1.54 -4.64
C VAL A 69 -7.94 -0.91 -5.71
N ASN A 70 -8.31 -1.10 -6.97
CA ASN A 70 -7.65 -0.48 -8.12
C ASN A 70 -8.45 0.71 -8.64
N ASP A 71 -9.79 0.62 -8.65
CA ASP A 71 -10.64 1.71 -9.09
C ASP A 71 -12.06 1.64 -8.53
N VAL A 72 -12.71 2.79 -8.42
CA VAL A 72 -14.07 2.94 -7.88
C VAL A 72 -14.82 3.98 -8.69
N ASP A 73 -16.09 3.74 -8.97
CA ASP A 73 -17.00 4.75 -9.49
C ASP A 73 -18.35 4.68 -8.77
N VAL A 74 -19.07 5.81 -8.74
CA VAL A 74 -20.36 5.94 -8.04
C VAL A 74 -21.40 6.48 -9.00
N ARG A 75 -22.60 5.89 -8.99
CA ARG A 75 -23.79 6.43 -9.65
C ARG A 75 -24.99 6.23 -8.75
N ASP A 76 -25.68 7.32 -8.44
CA ASP A 76 -26.76 7.34 -7.46
C ASP A 76 -26.26 6.80 -6.11
N SER A 77 -26.83 5.69 -5.62
CA SER A 77 -26.39 4.99 -4.42
C SER A 77 -25.48 3.78 -4.71
N LEU A 78 -25.27 3.42 -5.98
CA LEU A 78 -24.48 2.25 -6.37
C LEU A 78 -23.01 2.59 -6.53
N VAL A 79 -22.18 1.64 -6.13
CA VAL A 79 -20.72 1.71 -6.20
C VAL A 79 -20.23 0.53 -7.02
N VAL A 80 -19.46 0.80 -8.08
CA VAL A 80 -18.70 -0.24 -8.78
C VAL A 80 -17.25 -0.19 -8.33
N VAL A 81 -16.67 -1.36 -8.05
CA VAL A 81 -15.31 -1.49 -7.52
C VAL A 81 -14.54 -2.50 -8.35
N GLY A 82 -13.46 -2.04 -8.99
CA GLY A 82 -12.44 -2.89 -9.58
C GLY A 82 -11.33 -3.13 -8.56
N HIS A 83 -10.98 -4.39 -8.35
CA HIS A 83 -9.90 -4.78 -7.44
C HIS A 83 -9.03 -5.87 -8.06
N GLY A 84 -7.82 -6.01 -7.52
CA GLY A 84 -6.88 -7.02 -7.94
C GLY A 84 -5.43 -6.66 -7.70
N GLU A 85 -4.54 -7.60 -7.95
CA GLU A 85 -3.10 -7.44 -7.90
C GLU A 85 -2.39 -8.53 -8.71
N TYR A 86 -1.10 -8.32 -8.97
CA TYR A 86 -0.22 -9.36 -9.48
C TYR A 86 0.36 -10.16 -8.32
N ASP A 87 0.32 -11.49 -8.40
CA ASP A 87 0.73 -12.40 -7.31
C ASP A 87 2.25 -12.43 -7.05
N GLY A 88 3.04 -11.78 -7.91
CA GLY A 88 4.50 -11.77 -7.84
C GLY A 88 5.17 -12.96 -8.51
N GLY A 89 4.40 -13.87 -9.10
CA GLY A 89 4.87 -15.10 -9.72
C GLY A 89 4.52 -15.20 -11.20
N ALA A 90 3.22 -15.17 -11.51
CA ALA A 90 2.76 -15.22 -12.89
C ALA A 90 1.37 -14.62 -13.14
N PHE A 91 0.48 -14.54 -12.15
CA PHE A 91 -0.95 -14.31 -12.39
C PHE A 91 -1.43 -12.93 -11.93
N PHE A 92 -2.43 -12.40 -12.63
CA PHE A 92 -3.16 -11.19 -12.25
C PHE A 92 -4.54 -11.55 -11.70
N GLU A 93 -4.68 -11.47 -10.38
CA GLU A 93 -5.87 -11.90 -9.64
C GLU A 93 -6.76 -10.71 -9.27
N GLY A 94 -8.08 -10.91 -9.14
CA GLY A 94 -8.99 -9.81 -8.85
C GLY A 94 -10.45 -10.08 -9.19
N GLY A 95 -11.22 -8.99 -9.26
CA GLY A 95 -12.66 -9.05 -9.52
C GLY A 95 -13.30 -7.67 -9.72
N LEU A 96 -14.59 -7.72 -10.09
CA LEU A 96 -15.46 -6.56 -10.30
C LEU A 96 -16.70 -6.71 -9.42
N GLU A 97 -16.89 -5.78 -8.49
CA GLU A 97 -18.01 -5.75 -7.56
C GLU A 97 -18.98 -4.62 -7.91
N LEU A 98 -20.27 -4.87 -7.77
CA LEU A 98 -21.29 -3.84 -7.64
C LEU A 98 -21.90 -3.91 -6.24
N TRP A 99 -21.94 -2.77 -5.57
CA TRP A 99 -22.29 -2.68 -4.16
C TRP A 99 -23.25 -1.52 -3.90
N GLU A 100 -24.26 -1.77 -3.06
CA GLU A 100 -25.19 -0.78 -2.53
C GLU A 100 -24.91 -0.55 -1.03
N PRO A 101 -24.22 0.54 -0.66
CA PRO A 101 -23.76 0.77 0.71
C PRO A 101 -24.90 0.89 1.73
N SER A 102 -26.09 1.33 1.30
CA SER A 102 -27.24 1.53 2.21
C SER A 102 -27.91 0.22 2.63
N THR A 103 -27.87 -0.81 1.78
CA THR A 103 -28.45 -2.13 2.05
C THR A 103 -27.40 -3.18 2.39
N GLY A 104 -26.14 -2.92 2.02
CA GLY A 104 -25.06 -3.91 2.09
C GLY A 104 -25.14 -4.98 0.99
N GLU A 105 -26.03 -4.81 0.00
CA GLU A 105 -26.12 -5.74 -1.13
C GLU A 105 -24.87 -5.65 -1.99
N GLN A 106 -24.25 -6.79 -2.25
CA GLN A 106 -23.03 -6.93 -3.05
C GLN A 106 -23.25 -7.99 -4.13
N ARG A 107 -22.80 -7.70 -5.35
CA ARG A 107 -22.83 -8.62 -6.48
C ARG A 107 -21.46 -8.67 -7.17
N HIS A 108 -20.92 -9.87 -7.29
CA HIS A 108 -19.80 -10.15 -8.18
C HIS A 108 -20.29 -10.11 -9.63
N LEU A 109 -19.64 -9.35 -10.49
CA LEU A 109 -20.07 -9.14 -11.88
C LEU A 109 -19.32 -10.00 -12.89
N ILE A 110 -18.15 -10.50 -12.52
CA ILE A 110 -17.36 -11.44 -13.34
C ILE A 110 -17.03 -12.68 -12.51
N THR A 111 -17.01 -13.84 -13.14
CA THR A 111 -16.65 -15.12 -12.50
C THR A 111 -15.16 -15.44 -12.62
N ASP A 112 -14.47 -14.81 -13.58
CA ASP A 112 -13.03 -14.95 -13.78
C ASP A 112 -12.25 -14.33 -12.62
N ASN A 113 -11.21 -15.04 -12.17
CA ASN A 113 -10.21 -14.44 -11.28
C ASN A 113 -9.31 -13.53 -12.13
N ARG A 114 -9.55 -12.23 -12.04
CA ARG A 114 -8.88 -11.29 -12.93
C ARG A 114 -8.76 -9.90 -12.34
N GLU A 115 -7.54 -9.37 -12.34
CA GLU A 115 -7.29 -7.98 -11.93
C GLU A 115 -8.09 -7.00 -12.80
N VAL A 116 -8.96 -6.23 -12.16
CA VAL A 116 -9.69 -5.13 -12.77
C VAL A 116 -8.99 -3.82 -12.43
N LEU A 117 -8.53 -3.12 -13.46
CA LEU A 117 -7.76 -1.88 -13.33
C LEU A 117 -8.63 -0.62 -13.36
N PHE A 118 -9.76 -0.68 -14.08
CA PHE A 118 -10.69 0.44 -14.24
C PHE A 118 -12.12 -0.02 -14.26
N CYS A 119 -13.02 0.78 -13.69
CA CYS A 119 -14.46 0.56 -13.79
C CYS A 119 -15.23 1.89 -13.79
N ARG A 120 -16.21 2.07 -14.67
CA ARG A 120 -17.03 3.29 -14.74
C ARG A 120 -18.47 2.94 -15.04
N PHE A 121 -19.40 3.73 -14.50
CA PHE A 121 -20.76 3.73 -15.00
C PHE A 121 -20.83 4.47 -16.34
N ASN A 122 -21.55 3.91 -17.30
CA ASN A 122 -21.75 4.49 -18.62
C ASN A 122 -23.18 4.19 -19.12
N ASP A 123 -24.11 5.16 -19.01
CA ASP A 123 -25.47 5.06 -19.58
C ASP A 123 -26.20 3.72 -19.35
N GLY A 124 -26.34 3.28 -18.09
CA GLY A 124 -26.96 1.99 -17.74
C GLY A 124 -26.04 0.77 -17.84
N MET A 125 -24.83 0.95 -18.38
CA MET A 125 -23.78 -0.06 -18.44
C MET A 125 -22.71 0.19 -17.38
N ILE A 126 -21.88 -0.82 -17.15
CA ILE A 126 -20.62 -0.76 -16.43
C ILE A 126 -19.53 -1.08 -17.45
N ARG A 127 -18.64 -0.12 -17.68
CA ARG A 127 -17.44 -0.31 -18.48
C ARG A 127 -16.27 -0.60 -17.57
N PHE A 128 -15.51 -1.65 -17.84
CA PHE A 128 -14.35 -2.01 -17.04
C PHE A 128 -13.19 -2.47 -17.90
N THR A 129 -12.00 -2.50 -17.33
CA THR A 129 -10.77 -2.92 -18.01
C THR A 129 -9.98 -3.86 -17.13
N VAL A 130 -9.52 -4.97 -17.71
CA VAL A 130 -8.78 -6.01 -17.02
C VAL A 130 -7.35 -6.14 -17.53
N SER A 131 -6.46 -6.64 -16.65
CA SER A 131 -5.12 -7.12 -17.00
C SER A 131 -5.16 -8.36 -17.91
N PRO A 132 -4.03 -8.88 -18.42
CA PRO A 132 -3.94 -10.24 -18.96
C PRO A 132 -4.09 -11.32 -17.87
N VAL A 133 -4.14 -12.60 -18.24
CA VAL A 133 -4.30 -13.72 -17.26
C VAL A 133 -3.04 -13.89 -16.45
N ASP A 134 -1.94 -13.95 -17.18
CA ASP A 134 -0.62 -14.16 -16.66
C ASP A 134 0.38 -13.30 -17.42
N ASP A 135 1.59 -13.23 -16.85
CA ASP A 135 2.75 -12.58 -17.44
C ASP A 135 3.57 -13.49 -18.37
N ILE A 136 3.39 -14.82 -18.28
CA ILE A 136 4.18 -15.81 -19.03
C ILE A 136 3.96 -15.65 -20.52
N ASP A 137 2.70 -15.50 -20.91
CA ASP A 137 2.33 -15.36 -22.31
C ASP A 137 2.52 -13.92 -22.85
N THR A 138 2.88 -12.94 -22.00
CA THR A 138 3.20 -11.57 -22.44
C THR A 138 4.58 -11.47 -23.08
N ARG A 139 5.42 -12.50 -22.91
CA ARG A 139 6.79 -12.55 -23.45
C ARG A 139 6.83 -12.75 -24.97
N ASP A 140 5.85 -13.46 -25.52
CA ASP A 140 5.82 -13.87 -26.94
C ASP A 140 4.69 -13.22 -27.76
N ASP A 141 3.71 -12.56 -27.11
CA ASP A 141 2.62 -11.83 -27.78
C ASP A 141 2.50 -10.37 -27.26
N PRO A 142 3.06 -9.38 -27.99
CA PRO A 142 2.99 -7.97 -27.62
C PRO A 142 1.57 -7.37 -27.72
N HIS A 143 0.57 -8.14 -28.16
CA HIS A 143 -0.84 -7.75 -28.18
C HIS A 143 -1.63 -8.31 -26.98
N ARG A 144 -0.96 -8.84 -25.94
CA ARG A 144 -1.59 -9.10 -24.64
C ARG A 144 -1.84 -7.79 -23.90
N THR A 145 -3.03 -7.30 -24.20
CA THR A 145 -3.55 -5.96 -24.08
C THR A 145 -4.45 -5.87 -22.88
N LEU A 146 -4.45 -4.72 -22.20
CA LEU A 146 -5.55 -4.44 -21.30
C LEU A 146 -6.84 -4.51 -22.13
N THR A 147 -7.82 -5.29 -21.66
CA THR A 147 -9.05 -5.50 -22.43
C THR A 147 -10.20 -4.83 -21.71
N SER A 148 -10.91 -3.96 -22.43
CA SER A 148 -12.12 -3.32 -21.92
C SER A 148 -13.36 -4.09 -22.34
N TYR A 149 -14.29 -4.21 -21.42
CA TYR A 149 -15.59 -4.82 -21.61
C TYR A 149 -16.69 -3.89 -21.10
N GLU A 150 -17.92 -4.17 -21.51
CA GLU A 150 -19.13 -3.53 -20.98
C GLU A 150 -20.15 -4.60 -20.60
N LEU A 151 -20.84 -4.38 -19.48
CA LEU A 151 -21.96 -5.22 -19.04
C LEU A 151 -23.14 -4.35 -18.57
N PRO A 152 -24.40 -4.79 -18.76
CA PRO A 152 -25.56 -4.11 -18.20
C PRO A 152 -25.50 -4.05 -16.67
N LEU A 153 -26.00 -2.97 -16.06
CA LEU A 153 -26.03 -2.81 -14.59
C LEU A 153 -26.74 -3.97 -13.86
N ASP A 154 -27.78 -4.50 -14.50
CA ASP A 154 -28.63 -5.58 -13.97
C ASP A 154 -28.14 -6.97 -14.35
N ALA A 155 -26.98 -7.08 -15.01
CA ALA A 155 -26.41 -8.37 -15.36
C ALA A 155 -26.12 -9.24 -14.12
N ASP A 156 -26.32 -10.54 -14.29
CA ASP A 156 -25.74 -11.56 -13.41
C ASP A 156 -24.23 -11.67 -13.66
N ALA A 157 -23.53 -12.41 -12.81
CA ALA A 157 -22.11 -12.69 -13.00
C ALA A 157 -21.87 -13.39 -14.34
N VAL A 158 -20.87 -12.93 -15.10
CA VAL A 158 -20.53 -13.45 -16.43
C VAL A 158 -19.07 -13.88 -16.54
N GLU A 159 -18.81 -14.85 -17.40
CA GLU A 159 -17.45 -15.19 -17.83
C GLU A 159 -16.97 -14.20 -18.89
N LEU A 160 -15.73 -13.73 -18.81
CA LEU A 160 -15.15 -12.76 -19.74
C LEU A 160 -15.15 -13.26 -21.19
N GLU A 161 -14.97 -14.58 -21.39
CA GLU A 161 -15.02 -15.20 -22.72
C GLU A 161 -16.40 -15.11 -23.40
N SER A 162 -17.46 -14.88 -22.61
CA SER A 162 -18.82 -14.69 -23.13
C SER A 162 -19.08 -13.26 -23.62
N LEU A 163 -18.20 -12.32 -23.28
CA LEU A 163 -18.32 -10.91 -23.63
C LEU A 163 -17.55 -10.58 -24.91
N THR A 164 -18.08 -9.62 -25.68
CA THR A 164 -17.33 -9.03 -26.78
C THR A 164 -16.50 -7.85 -26.25
N PRO A 165 -15.16 -7.85 -26.42
CA PRO A 165 -14.33 -6.70 -26.06
C PRO A 165 -14.79 -5.42 -26.76
N VAL A 166 -14.89 -4.32 -26.01
CA VAL A 166 -15.16 -2.99 -26.54
C VAL A 166 -13.88 -2.18 -26.80
N GLY A 167 -12.74 -2.66 -26.30
CA GLY A 167 -11.44 -2.05 -26.49
C GLY A 167 -10.31 -3.01 -26.11
N VAL A 168 -9.22 -2.93 -26.87
CA VAL A 168 -8.03 -3.76 -26.74
C VAL A 168 -6.85 -2.79 -26.77
N HIS A 169 -6.19 -2.58 -25.65
CA HIS A 169 -5.18 -1.52 -25.48
C HIS A 169 -3.77 -2.08 -25.67
N GLU A 170 -3.17 -1.80 -26.84
CA GLU A 170 -1.85 -2.33 -27.26
C GLU A 170 -0.67 -1.75 -26.48
N ALA A 171 -0.86 -0.57 -25.89
CA ALA A 171 0.00 -0.09 -24.83
C ALA A 171 -0.80 -0.23 -23.54
N VAL A 172 -0.26 -0.95 -22.55
CA VAL A 172 -0.59 -0.64 -21.15
C VAL A 172 -0.34 0.87 -21.06
N PRO A 173 -1.37 1.72 -20.86
CA PRO A 173 -1.08 3.11 -20.58
C PRO A 173 -0.08 3.05 -19.44
N HIS A 174 1.05 3.75 -19.53
CA HIS A 174 1.93 3.90 -18.38
C HIS A 174 1.10 4.64 -17.33
N LEU A 175 0.31 3.89 -16.59
CA LEU A 175 -0.41 4.36 -15.44
C LEU A 175 0.72 4.39 -14.42
N PRO A 176 1.21 5.57 -14.01
CA PRO A 176 2.19 5.60 -12.96
C PRO A 176 1.59 4.78 -11.81
N TYR A 177 2.24 3.68 -11.42
CA TYR A 177 1.87 3.00 -10.19
C TYR A 177 1.94 4.08 -9.12
N ARG A 178 0.78 4.55 -8.67
CA ARG A 178 0.74 5.75 -7.83
C ARG A 178 1.20 5.44 -6.40
N GLY A 179 1.48 4.16 -6.13
CA GLY A 179 1.93 3.67 -4.85
C GLY A 179 0.85 3.71 -3.77
N PRO A 180 1.12 3.06 -2.63
CA PRO A 180 0.27 3.07 -1.44
C PRO A 180 0.11 4.47 -0.80
N HIS A 181 0.55 5.52 -1.49
CA HIS A 181 0.61 6.89 -0.99
C HIS A 181 -0.06 7.89 -1.93
N SER A 182 -0.63 7.41 -3.05
CA SER A 182 -1.44 8.24 -3.92
C SER A 182 -2.67 8.76 -3.21
N GLY A 183 -2.83 10.09 -3.20
CA GLY A 183 -3.94 10.76 -2.53
C GLY A 183 -3.81 10.92 -1.01
N ILE A 184 -2.66 10.59 -0.39
CA ILE A 184 -2.37 11.05 0.98
C ILE A 184 -2.49 12.57 1.07
N ALA A 185 -1.93 13.30 0.10
CA ALA A 185 -2.01 14.75 0.06
C ALA A 185 -3.47 15.26 0.02
N LEU A 186 -4.35 14.56 -0.70
CA LEU A 186 -5.78 14.89 -0.73
C LEU A 186 -6.43 14.69 0.64
N LEU A 187 -6.16 13.56 1.32
CA LEU A 187 -6.69 13.31 2.65
C LEU A 187 -6.10 14.28 3.70
N GLU A 188 -4.81 14.63 3.59
CA GLU A 188 -4.16 15.65 4.43
C GLU A 188 -4.80 17.04 4.24
N GLU A 189 -5.08 17.43 2.99
CA GLU A 189 -5.79 18.66 2.66
C GLU A 189 -7.21 18.68 3.22
N LEU A 190 -7.97 17.58 3.02
CA LEU A 190 -9.33 17.44 3.53
C LEU A 190 -9.37 17.49 5.05
N ALA A 191 -8.48 16.78 5.74
CA ALA A 191 -8.39 16.81 7.18
C ALA A 191 -8.13 18.23 7.69
N ARG A 192 -7.16 18.94 7.07
CA ARG A 192 -6.84 20.33 7.42
C ARG A 192 -8.02 21.27 7.20
N ALA A 193 -8.74 21.10 6.09
CA ALA A 193 -9.93 21.88 5.78
C ALA A 193 -11.06 21.69 6.82
N HIS A 194 -11.12 20.52 7.45
CA HIS A 194 -12.06 20.20 8.53
C HIS A 194 -11.48 20.42 9.95
N GLY A 195 -10.37 21.15 10.07
CA GLY A 195 -9.77 21.49 11.36
C GLY A 195 -9.14 20.29 12.09
N GLY A 196 -8.91 19.18 11.39
CA GLY A 196 -8.20 18.02 11.90
C GLY A 196 -6.81 17.86 11.30
N GLU A 197 -6.14 16.80 11.73
CA GLU A 197 -4.88 16.33 11.15
C GLU A 197 -5.11 14.92 10.60
N TYR A 198 -4.43 14.59 9.52
CA TYR A 198 -4.34 13.23 9.03
C TYR A 198 -2.91 13.00 8.60
N ARG A 199 -2.30 11.95 9.13
CA ARG A 199 -0.92 11.61 8.81
C ARG A 199 -0.72 10.11 9.00
N PRO A 200 -1.02 9.29 7.98
CA PRO A 200 -0.85 7.85 8.07
C PRO A 200 0.65 7.57 8.18
N GLU A 201 1.04 6.68 9.10
CA GLU A 201 2.44 6.23 9.19
C GLU A 201 2.77 5.40 7.94
N GLY A 202 3.99 5.55 7.41
CA GLY A 202 4.45 4.74 6.29
C GLY A 202 4.84 3.33 6.73
N GLN A 203 4.73 2.35 5.83
CA GLN A 203 5.21 0.99 6.09
C GLN A 203 6.70 1.00 6.50
N PRO A 204 7.08 0.44 7.66
CA PRO A 204 8.46 0.43 8.15
C PRO A 204 9.26 -0.65 7.42
N TRP A 205 9.80 -0.31 6.26
CA TRP A 205 10.53 -1.26 5.41
C TRP A 205 11.86 -1.71 6.00
N ALA A 206 12.58 -0.80 6.66
CA ALA A 206 13.82 -1.13 7.35
C ALA A 206 13.90 -0.38 8.68
N MET A 207 14.49 -1.02 9.67
CA MET A 207 14.71 -0.43 10.99
C MET A 207 16.13 -0.70 11.46
N SER A 208 16.71 0.25 12.19
CA SER A 208 18.00 0.09 12.85
C SER A 208 18.06 0.93 14.11
N TRP A 209 18.84 0.49 15.10
CA TRP A 209 19.09 1.27 16.31
C TRP A 209 20.31 2.16 16.13
N ARG A 210 20.18 3.46 16.40
CA ARG A 210 21.27 4.44 16.43
C ARG A 210 21.37 5.07 17.80
N GLY A 211 22.31 4.58 18.62
CA GLY A 211 22.27 4.89 20.05
C GLY A 211 20.92 4.45 20.66
N GLU A 212 20.28 5.31 21.44
CA GLU A 212 18.97 4.99 22.02
C GLU A 212 17.80 5.23 21.05
N ASP A 213 18.06 5.82 19.87
CA ASP A 213 17.03 6.12 18.89
C ASP A 213 16.76 4.91 17.99
N LEU A 214 15.49 4.70 17.65
CA LEU A 214 15.07 3.76 16.61
C LEU A 214 14.91 4.52 15.28
N VAL A 215 15.72 4.17 14.30
CA VAL A 215 15.65 4.72 12.94
C VAL A 215 14.78 3.82 12.08
N VAL A 216 13.83 4.41 11.36
CA VAL A 216 12.84 3.69 10.55
C VAL A 216 12.81 4.30 9.15
N ALA A 217 13.10 3.49 8.13
CA ALA A 217 12.87 3.83 6.73
C ALA A 217 11.44 3.43 6.36
N THR A 218 10.72 4.35 5.74
CA THR A 218 9.28 4.19 5.49
C THR A 218 8.94 4.19 4.00
N GLY A 219 7.84 3.51 3.66
CA GLY A 219 7.27 3.50 2.31
C GLY A 219 6.87 4.89 1.81
N ARG A 220 6.63 5.85 2.71
CA ARG A 220 6.33 7.26 2.38
C ARG A 220 7.52 8.03 1.83
N GLY A 221 8.70 7.42 1.80
CA GLY A 221 9.94 8.10 1.48
C GLY A 221 10.36 9.08 2.58
N GLU A 222 10.18 8.64 3.82
CA GLU A 222 10.69 9.31 5.01
C GLU A 222 11.62 8.38 5.78
N VAL A 223 12.62 8.97 6.43
CA VAL A 223 13.37 8.35 7.53
C VAL A 223 12.91 9.00 8.84
N VAL A 224 12.42 8.18 9.76
CA VAL A 224 11.89 8.60 11.06
C VAL A 224 12.84 8.15 12.15
N LEU A 225 13.29 9.07 12.99
CA LEU A 225 14.08 8.81 14.18
C LEU A 225 13.14 8.91 15.38
N TRP A 226 12.86 7.79 16.02
CA TRP A 226 12.09 7.71 17.25
C TRP A 226 13.00 7.77 18.46
N HIS A 227 12.75 8.75 19.32
CA HIS A 227 13.52 8.98 20.54
C HIS A 227 12.92 8.20 21.73
N PRO A 228 13.72 7.91 22.77
CA PRO A 228 13.25 7.20 23.97
C PRO A 228 12.08 7.88 24.71
N ASP A 229 11.96 9.21 24.58
CA ASP A 229 10.88 10.00 25.18
C ASP A 229 9.56 9.95 24.38
N GLY A 230 9.54 9.22 23.26
CA GLY A 230 8.40 9.09 22.36
C GLY A 230 8.27 10.22 21.33
N SER A 231 9.13 11.23 21.37
CA SER A 231 9.24 12.21 20.30
C SER A 231 9.90 11.60 19.07
N CYS A 232 9.76 12.26 17.92
CA CYS A 232 10.41 11.80 16.69
C CYS A 232 10.79 12.95 15.75
N THR A 233 11.90 12.74 15.05
CA THR A 233 12.39 13.60 13.96
C THR A 233 12.17 12.90 12.62
N ARG A 234 11.78 13.64 11.59
CA ARG A 234 11.47 13.07 10.25
C ARG A 234 12.26 13.78 9.16
N HIS A 235 12.78 12.99 8.22
CA HIS A 235 13.48 13.49 7.04
C HIS A 235 12.87 12.91 5.78
N VAL A 236 12.38 13.78 4.88
CA VAL A 236 11.83 13.36 3.58
C VAL A 236 12.97 13.08 2.62
N VAL A 237 13.03 11.86 2.09
CA VAL A 237 14.02 11.41 1.08
C VAL A 237 13.43 11.27 -0.32
N GLY A 238 12.12 11.48 -0.47
CA GLY A 238 11.42 11.74 -1.73
C GLY A 238 10.95 10.51 -2.53
N MET A 239 11.48 9.32 -2.23
CA MET A 239 11.02 8.03 -2.77
C MET A 239 10.96 7.01 -1.62
N PRO A 240 10.13 5.95 -1.70
CA PRO A 240 10.05 4.92 -0.66
C PRO A 240 11.43 4.49 -0.17
N ALA A 241 11.66 4.62 1.13
CA ALA A 241 12.91 4.21 1.76
C ALA A 241 12.77 2.75 2.18
N ILE A 242 13.63 1.89 1.63
CA ILE A 242 13.50 0.42 1.72
C ILE A 242 14.69 -0.25 2.42
N GLY A 243 15.73 0.52 2.73
CA GLY A 243 16.94 0.01 3.36
C GLY A 243 17.66 1.08 4.16
N LEU A 244 18.36 0.64 5.22
CA LEU A 244 19.14 1.48 6.12
C LEU A 244 20.50 0.86 6.42
N ALA A 245 21.50 1.70 6.61
CA ALA A 245 22.75 1.37 7.28
C ALA A 245 23.33 2.60 7.98
N GLU A 246 24.15 2.37 9.00
CA GLU A 246 24.92 3.43 9.64
C GLU A 246 26.22 3.70 8.87
N ASP A 247 26.59 4.98 8.74
CA ASP A 247 27.85 5.44 8.15
C ASP A 247 28.43 6.57 9.01
N GLY A 248 28.96 6.19 10.17
CA GLY A 248 29.45 7.13 11.19
C GLY A 248 28.36 8.11 11.63
N ASP A 249 28.61 9.40 11.43
CA ASP A 249 27.65 10.46 11.77
C ASP A 249 26.44 10.55 10.81
N HIS A 250 26.42 9.72 9.76
CA HIS A 250 25.37 9.70 8.74
C HIS A 250 24.60 8.37 8.75
N LEU A 251 23.51 8.35 7.98
CA LEU A 251 22.75 7.18 7.59
C LEU A 251 22.88 6.99 6.07
N LEU A 252 23.10 5.75 5.64
CA LEU A 252 22.88 5.35 4.26
C LEU A 252 21.43 4.87 4.11
N VAL A 253 20.71 5.47 3.19
CA VAL A 253 19.29 5.22 2.94
C VAL A 253 19.15 4.73 1.50
N VAL A 254 18.63 3.52 1.34
CA VAL A 254 18.24 3.02 0.02
C VAL A 254 16.82 3.49 -0.22
N THR A 255 16.62 4.20 -1.33
CA THR A 255 15.29 4.53 -1.82
C THR A 255 15.05 3.81 -3.13
N GLU A 256 13.84 3.35 -3.36
CA GLU A 256 13.46 2.68 -4.61
C GLU A 256 12.19 3.31 -5.18
N GLN A 257 12.25 3.64 -6.47
CA GLN A 257 11.09 3.98 -7.26
C GLN A 257 10.28 2.71 -7.45
N VAL A 258 9.05 2.70 -6.94
CA VAL A 258 8.17 1.57 -7.18
C VAL A 258 7.91 1.48 -8.67
N ARG A 259 8.13 0.28 -9.20
CA ARG A 259 8.03 -0.03 -10.61
C ARG A 259 6.96 -1.08 -10.83
N ARG A 260 6.32 -1.01 -11.98
CA ARG A 260 5.45 -2.07 -12.46
C ARG A 260 6.28 -3.18 -13.09
N PHE A 261 5.67 -4.34 -13.23
CA PHE A 261 6.27 -5.47 -13.94
C PHE A 261 6.69 -5.10 -15.38
N ASP A 262 5.93 -4.23 -16.04
CA ASP A 262 6.14 -3.79 -17.43
C ASP A 262 7.05 -2.56 -17.58
N ASP A 263 7.62 -2.03 -16.50
CA ASP A 263 8.55 -0.90 -16.59
C ASP A 263 9.86 -1.31 -17.30
N PRO A 264 10.44 -0.44 -18.15
CA PRO A 264 11.70 -0.69 -18.84
C PRO A 264 12.81 -1.22 -17.92
N ALA A 265 13.48 -2.29 -18.34
CA ALA A 265 14.55 -2.94 -17.56
C ALA A 265 15.75 -2.02 -17.26
N ASP A 266 15.92 -0.92 -18.01
CA ASP A 266 17.00 0.07 -17.86
C ASP A 266 16.66 1.24 -16.93
N LEU A 267 15.43 1.31 -16.39
CA LEU A 267 15.12 2.22 -15.30
C LEU A 267 15.97 1.82 -14.09
N THR A 268 16.89 2.70 -13.68
CA THR A 268 17.67 2.56 -12.44
C THR A 268 16.78 2.95 -11.27
N PRO A 269 16.13 1.99 -10.59
CA PRO A 269 15.00 2.33 -9.75
C PRO A 269 15.46 2.86 -8.40
N ALA A 270 16.72 2.63 -7.99
CA ALA A 270 17.17 2.95 -6.66
C ALA A 270 18.21 4.09 -6.59
N ARG A 271 18.13 4.86 -5.50
CA ARG A 271 19.15 5.83 -5.08
C ARG A 271 19.68 5.45 -3.71
N LEU A 272 20.99 5.52 -3.55
CA LEU A 272 21.66 5.46 -2.26
C LEU A 272 21.89 6.90 -1.79
N ILE A 273 21.26 7.28 -0.70
CA ILE A 273 21.32 8.62 -0.13
C ILE A 273 22.12 8.55 1.16
N ARG A 274 23.11 9.43 1.32
CA ARG A 274 23.73 9.72 2.61
C ARG A 274 22.94 10.85 3.27
N LEU A 275 22.35 10.57 4.42
CA LEU A 275 21.53 11.47 5.21
C LEU A 275 22.27 11.84 6.51
N ASP A 276 22.42 13.13 6.78
CA ASP A 276 22.77 13.64 8.10
C ASP A 276 21.49 13.75 8.95
N PRO A 277 21.30 12.92 9.99
CA PRO A 277 20.09 12.94 10.80
C PRO A 277 19.99 14.19 11.70
N ALA A 278 21.08 14.89 11.99
CA ALA A 278 21.04 16.08 12.83
C ALA A 278 20.56 17.31 12.05
N THR A 279 20.95 17.42 10.77
CA THR A 279 20.62 18.59 9.93
C THR A 279 19.55 18.31 8.88
N GLY A 280 19.30 17.04 8.57
CA GLY A 280 18.48 16.61 7.44
C GLY A 280 19.14 16.82 6.08
N HIS A 281 20.43 17.19 6.03
CA HIS A 281 21.17 17.32 4.78
C HIS A 281 21.30 15.96 4.08
N GLN A 282 21.12 15.95 2.76
CA GLN A 282 21.09 14.73 1.95
C GLN A 282 21.99 14.84 0.72
N GLU A 283 22.76 13.79 0.46
CA GLU A 283 23.61 13.65 -0.72
C GLU A 283 23.31 12.32 -1.42
N THR A 284 23.15 12.32 -2.75
CA THR A 284 23.04 11.06 -3.50
C THR A 284 24.43 10.52 -3.79
N VAL A 285 24.75 9.38 -3.20
CA VAL A 285 26.06 8.73 -3.31
C VAL A 285 26.12 7.81 -4.53
N ALA A 286 25.02 7.11 -4.84
CA ALA A 286 24.95 6.19 -5.96
C ALA A 286 23.54 6.06 -6.55
N ARG A 287 23.47 5.53 -7.78
CA ARG A 287 22.24 5.10 -8.48
C ARG A 287 22.47 3.70 -9.03
N GLY A 288 21.48 2.82 -8.94
CA GLY A 288 21.64 1.41 -9.33
C GLY A 288 20.45 0.56 -8.92
N HIS A 289 20.67 -0.76 -8.80
CA HIS A 289 19.71 -1.68 -8.21
C HIS A 289 19.99 -1.86 -6.72
N ALA A 290 18.95 -1.88 -5.89
CA ALA A 290 19.07 -2.02 -4.45
C ALA A 290 19.80 -3.32 -4.04
N THR A 291 19.56 -4.41 -4.79
CA THR A 291 20.16 -5.73 -4.57
C THR A 291 21.68 -5.74 -4.69
N ASP A 292 22.25 -4.86 -5.52
CA ASP A 292 23.71 -4.78 -5.70
C ASP A 292 24.39 -4.24 -4.43
N TRP A 293 23.75 -3.28 -3.76
CA TRP A 293 24.27 -2.67 -2.53
C TRP A 293 24.12 -3.60 -1.32
N GLU A 294 23.05 -4.38 -1.28
CA GLU A 294 22.87 -5.43 -0.28
C GLU A 294 23.94 -6.53 -0.43
N ALA A 295 24.16 -7.01 -1.65
CA ALA A 295 25.17 -8.03 -1.95
C ALA A 295 26.60 -7.57 -1.61
N ALA A 296 26.88 -6.27 -1.76
CA ALA A 296 28.14 -5.66 -1.37
C ALA A 296 28.27 -5.42 0.15
N GLY A 297 27.22 -5.70 0.93
CA GLY A 297 27.21 -5.50 2.38
C GLY A 297 27.16 -4.04 2.82
N HIS A 298 26.73 -3.13 1.93
CA HIS A 298 26.66 -1.70 2.24
C HIS A 298 25.40 -1.31 3.00
N VAL A 299 24.31 -2.07 2.82
CA VAL A 299 22.98 -1.77 3.33
C VAL A 299 22.22 -3.05 3.64
N GLN A 300 21.37 -3.00 4.66
CA GLN A 300 20.39 -4.06 4.91
C GLN A 300 19.06 -3.63 4.28
N LEU A 301 18.56 -4.42 3.33
CA LEU A 301 17.22 -4.24 2.79
C LEU A 301 16.20 -4.89 3.73
N GLY A 302 14.98 -4.38 3.73
CA GLY A 302 13.86 -5.01 4.43
C GLY A 302 13.62 -6.42 3.90
N ARG A 303 14.14 -7.43 4.59
CA ARG A 303 13.73 -8.83 4.39
C ARG A 303 12.67 -9.13 5.44
N GLY A 304 11.51 -9.62 5.00
CA GLY A 304 10.51 -10.18 5.91
C GLY A 304 11.19 -11.13 6.90
N VAL A 305 10.76 -11.08 8.16
CA VAL A 305 11.39 -11.60 9.40
C VAL A 305 12.29 -12.84 9.22
N ALA A 306 13.47 -12.67 8.61
CA ALA A 306 14.45 -13.72 8.42
C ALA A 306 15.69 -13.34 9.23
N GLY A 307 15.81 -13.93 10.43
CA GLY A 307 16.93 -13.68 11.34
C GLY A 307 16.52 -13.18 12.73
N LEU A 308 15.51 -13.81 13.34
CA LEU A 308 15.29 -13.63 14.78
C LEU A 308 16.53 -14.12 15.56
N PRO A 309 16.89 -13.49 16.70
CA PRO A 309 17.97 -13.97 17.55
C PRO A 309 17.76 -15.43 17.96
N ASP A 310 18.85 -16.18 18.13
CA ASP A 310 18.80 -17.55 18.66
C ASP A 310 17.96 -17.61 19.94
N GLY A 311 16.85 -18.34 19.90
CA GLY A 311 15.92 -18.52 21.02
C GLY A 311 14.58 -17.78 20.91
N VAL A 312 14.38 -16.92 19.90
CA VAL A 312 13.05 -16.37 19.57
C VAL A 312 12.51 -17.13 18.37
N GLN A 313 11.52 -18.01 18.58
CA GLN A 313 10.92 -18.73 17.46
C GLN A 313 9.82 -17.88 16.81
N GLU A 314 9.60 -18.05 15.51
CA GLU A 314 8.61 -17.28 14.74
C GLU A 314 7.19 -17.38 15.33
N HIS A 315 6.87 -18.51 15.98
CA HIS A 315 5.64 -18.76 16.72
C HIS A 315 5.57 -18.16 18.13
N ASP A 316 6.65 -17.59 18.66
CA ASP A 316 6.64 -16.81 19.91
C ASP A 316 6.18 -15.36 19.69
N LEU A 317 6.14 -14.92 18.42
CA LEU A 317 5.44 -13.70 18.02
C LEU A 317 3.94 -13.99 18.03
N ILE A 318 3.31 -13.85 19.19
CA ILE A 318 1.84 -13.82 19.26
C ILE A 318 1.38 -12.65 18.39
N PRO A 319 0.64 -12.88 17.29
CA PRO A 319 0.16 -11.80 16.45
C PRO A 319 -0.94 -11.08 17.24
N LEU A 320 -0.53 -10.07 18.01
CA LEU A 320 -1.44 -9.18 18.74
C LEU A 320 -2.06 -8.14 17.80
N ALA A 321 -1.64 -8.11 16.52
CA ALA A 321 -2.10 -7.21 15.48
C ALA A 321 -2.24 -7.97 14.13
N PRO A 322 -3.33 -7.78 13.37
CA PRO A 322 -3.56 -8.38 12.04
C PRO A 322 -2.62 -7.99 10.88
N GLY A 323 -1.45 -7.42 11.13
CA GLY A 323 -0.47 -7.13 10.06
C GLY A 323 0.50 -8.31 9.86
N THR A 324 1.30 -8.27 8.80
CA THR A 324 2.48 -9.14 8.69
C THR A 324 3.69 -8.36 9.20
N PRO A 325 4.55 -8.94 10.04
CA PRO A 325 5.79 -8.27 10.43
C PRO A 325 6.69 -8.09 9.19
N LEU A 326 7.06 -6.84 8.91
CA LEU A 326 7.78 -6.41 7.71
C LEU A 326 9.28 -6.25 7.98
N SER A 327 9.63 -5.73 9.15
CA SER A 327 11.02 -5.49 9.55
C SER A 327 11.22 -5.67 11.05
N THR A 328 12.46 -5.93 11.45
CA THR A 328 12.83 -6.05 12.86
C THR A 328 14.15 -5.34 13.14
N ALA A 329 14.33 -4.87 14.37
CA ALA A 329 15.60 -4.37 14.86
C ALA A 329 15.78 -4.75 16.33
N TYR A 330 16.93 -5.32 16.69
CA TYR A 330 17.20 -5.78 18.05
C TYR A 330 18.36 -5.02 18.68
N ARG A 331 18.20 -4.61 19.94
CA ARG A 331 19.26 -4.00 20.75
C ARG A 331 18.98 -4.18 22.23
N ASP A 332 20.00 -4.54 23.00
CA ASP A 332 19.99 -4.50 24.47
C ASP A 332 18.74 -5.14 25.12
N GLY A 333 18.28 -6.28 24.60
CA GLY A 333 17.08 -6.97 25.10
C GLY A 333 15.76 -6.31 24.68
N VAL A 334 15.77 -5.47 23.64
CA VAL A 334 14.58 -4.85 23.06
C VAL A 334 14.51 -5.23 21.58
N LEU A 335 13.42 -5.90 21.20
CA LEU A 335 13.07 -6.20 19.82
C LEU A 335 12.02 -5.20 19.34
N ALA A 336 12.36 -4.40 18.33
CA ALA A 336 11.41 -3.63 17.55
C ALA A 336 10.89 -4.50 16.40
N VAL A 337 9.58 -4.52 16.21
CA VAL A 337 8.90 -5.20 15.09
C VAL A 337 8.02 -4.19 14.38
N GLY A 338 8.35 -3.92 13.11
CA GLY A 338 7.57 -3.07 12.23
C GLY A 338 6.59 -3.92 11.43
N TRP A 339 5.35 -3.46 11.31
CA TRP A 339 4.25 -4.19 10.69
C TRP A 339 3.81 -3.52 9.39
N THR A 340 3.19 -4.27 8.48
CA THR A 340 2.68 -3.77 7.20
C THR A 340 1.64 -2.65 7.31
N ASP A 341 1.12 -2.39 8.52
CA ASP A 341 0.16 -1.33 8.81
C ASP A 341 0.78 -0.01 9.31
N GLY A 342 2.11 0.07 9.34
CA GLY A 342 2.82 1.21 9.90
C GLY A 342 3.06 1.10 11.41
N THR A 343 2.46 0.12 12.10
CA THR A 343 2.64 -0.06 13.54
C THR A 343 4.04 -0.55 13.85
N ILE A 344 4.64 -0.03 14.92
CA ILE A 344 5.89 -0.52 15.48
C ILE A 344 5.63 -1.00 16.91
N LEU A 345 5.94 -2.26 17.19
CA LEU A 345 5.87 -2.86 18.51
C LEU A 345 7.27 -2.99 19.11
N LEU A 346 7.43 -2.51 20.35
CA LEU A 346 8.65 -2.74 21.12
C LEU A 346 8.40 -3.84 22.17
N LEU A 347 9.14 -4.93 22.05
CA LEU A 347 9.10 -6.09 22.93
C LEU A 347 10.38 -6.11 23.76
N ARG A 348 10.25 -6.30 25.08
CA ARG A 348 11.41 -6.50 25.96
C ARG A 348 11.62 -8.00 26.12
N CYS A 349 12.76 -8.50 25.65
CA CYS A 349 13.15 -9.90 25.62
C CYS A 349 13.94 -10.31 26.88
#